data_AF-A0A4V2Q3Z6-F1
#
_entry.id   AF-A0A4V2Q3Z6-F1
#
_cell.length_a   1.000
_cell.length_b   1.000
_cell.length_c   1.000
_cell.angle_alpha   90.00
_cell.angle_beta   90.00
_cell.angle_gamma   90.00
#
_symmetry.space_group_name_H-M   'P 1'
#
loop_
_entity.id
_entity.type
_entity.pdbx_description
1 polymer ?
#
loop_
_entity_poly.entity_id
_entity_poly.type
_entity_poly.pdbx_seq_one_letter_code
_entity_poly.pdbx_strand_id
1 'polypeptide(L)' 'MPDLGKYAAEVLSAYGVAIILVVSLVIGSLRSARRAQLELEAAEARRNDG' A
#
# COMPACT_ATOMS: atom_id res chain seq x y z
N MET A 1 19.58 -19.26 -20.96
CA MET A 1 19.25 -18.07 -20.15
C MET A 1 20.55 -17.30 -19.96
N PRO A 2 20.61 -15.98 -20.24
CA PRO A 2 21.84 -15.21 -20.06
C PRO A 2 22.33 -15.40 -18.62
N ASP A 3 23.63 -15.54 -18.45
CA ASP A 3 24.23 -15.83 -17.15
C ASP A 3 24.13 -14.57 -16.27
N LEU A 4 23.05 -14.49 -15.50
CA LEU A 4 22.84 -13.45 -14.49
C LEU A 4 23.75 -13.66 -13.26
N GLY A 5 24.69 -14.61 -13.25
CA GLY A 5 25.46 -15.00 -12.07
C GLY A 5 25.95 -13.83 -11.20
N LYS A 6 26.47 -12.76 -11.82
CA LYS A 6 26.94 -11.55 -11.09
C LYS A 6 25.88 -10.49 -10.77
N TYR A 7 24.67 -10.58 -11.33
CA TYR A 7 23.58 -9.62 -11.14
C TYR A 7 22.36 -10.24 -10.47
N ALA A 8 22.36 -11.56 -10.23
CA ALA A 8 21.23 -12.24 -9.62
C ALA A 8 20.90 -11.66 -8.24
N ALA A 9 21.92 -11.29 -7.47
CA ALA A 9 21.76 -10.63 -6.18
C ALA A 9 21.22 -9.19 -6.31
N GLU A 10 21.78 -8.39 -7.23
CA GLU A 10 21.31 -7.03 -7.52
C GLU A 10 19.87 -7.02 -8.02
N VAL A 11 19.53 -7.91 -8.94
CA VAL A 11 18.19 -8.00 -9.52
C VAL A 11 17.18 -8.47 -8.47
N LEU A 12 17.53 -9.50 -7.68
CA LEU A 12 16.66 -10.00 -6.61
C LEU A 12 16.45 -8.93 -5.51
N SER A 13 17.50 -8.21 -5.12
CA SER A 13 17.39 -7.13 -4.15
C SER A 13 16.58 -5.95 -4.70
N ALA A 14 16.75 -5.57 -5.97
CA ALA A 14 15.94 -4.55 -6.62
C ALA A 14 14.45 -4.91 -6.61
N TYR A 15 14.10 -6.15 -6.94
CA TYR A 15 12.71 -6.63 -6.82
C TYR A 15 12.23 -6.64 -5.37
N GLY A 16 13.06 -7.08 -4.43
CA GLY A 16 12.71 -7.06 -3.00
C GLY A 16 12.38 -5.66 -2.49
N VAL A 17 13.22 -4.68 -2.82
CA VAL A 17 12.99 -3.27 -2.49
C VAL A 17 11.72 -2.75 -3.16
N ALA A 18 11.53 -3.02 -4.45
CA ALA A 18 10.33 -2.59 -5.18
C ALA A 18 9.05 -3.16 -4.56
N ILE A 19 9.05 -4.46 -4.21
CA ILE A 19 7.91 -5.10 -3.53
C ILE A 19 7.64 -4.43 -2.19
N ILE A 20 8.66 -4.16 -1.38
CA ILE A 20 8.50 -3.48 -0.09
C ILE A 20 7.88 -2.10 -0.26
N LEU A 21 8.33 -1.32 -1.25
CA LEU A 21 7.78 0.00 -1.54
C LEU A 21 6.31 -0.09 -1.95
N VAL A 22 5.96 -1.01 -2.85
CA VAL A 22 4.58 -1.22 -3.30
C VAL A 22 3.68 -1.65 -2.14
N VAL A 23 4.11 -2.61 -1.33
CA VAL A 23 3.36 -3.07 -0.16
C VAL A 23 3.15 -1.93 0.83
N SER A 24 4.20 -1.14 1.09
CA SER A 24 4.11 0.01 2.00
C SER A 24 3.11 1.05 1.49
N LEU A 25 3.12 1.34 0.18
CA LEU A 25 2.16 2.23 -0.45
C LEU A 25 0.72 1.69 -0.32
N VAL A 26 0.50 0.42 -0.65
CA VAL A 26 -0.84 -0.20 -0.55
C VAL A 26 -1.36 -0.15 0.88
N ILE A 27 -0.53 -0.51 1.87
CA ILE A 27 -0.93 -0.44 3.28
C ILE A 27 -1.25 1.01 3.68
N GLY A 28 -0.47 1.99 3.22
CA GLY A 28 -0.74 3.42 3.39
C GLY A 28 -2.12 3.81 2.84
N SER A 29 -2.42 3.42 1.61
CA SER A 29 -3.71 3.67 0.94
C SER A 29 -4.88 3.01 1.67
N LEU A 30 -4.71 1.78 2.17
CA LEU A 30 -5.77 1.11 2.95
C LEU A 30 -6.02 1.81 4.28
N ARG A 31 -4.97 2.34 4.94
CA ARG A 31 -5.11 3.11 6.17
C ARG A 31 -5.83 4.44 5.95
N SER A 32 -5.53 5.16 4.86
CA SER A 32 -6.23 6.40 4.53
C SER A 32 -7.69 6.14 4.18
N ALA A 33 -7.97 5.08 3.39
CA ALA A 33 -9.33 4.70 3.02
C ALA A 33 -10.20 4.38 4.25
N ARG A 34 -9.66 3.63 5.22
CA ARG A 34 -10.38 3.35 6.47
C ARG A 34 -10.70 4.61 7.26
N ARG A 35 -9.79 5.58 7.33
CA ARG A 35 -10.05 6.86 7.99
C ARG A 35 -11.17 7.64 7.31
N ALA A 36 -11.13 7.73 5.98
CA ALA A 36 -12.18 8.39 5.21
C ALA A 36 -13.56 7.74 5.43
N GLN A 37 -13.64 6.41 5.51
CA GLN A 37 -14.90 5.72 5.80
C GLN A 37 -15.45 6.07 7.18
N LEU A 38 -14.61 6.14 8.21
CA LEU A 38 -15.04 6.54 9.56
C LEU A 38 -15.54 7.99 9.60
N GLU A 39 -14.89 8.89 8.86
CA GLU A 39 -15.34 10.29 8.74
C GLU A 39 -16.70 10.39 8.04
N LEU A 40 -16.92 9.60 6.99
CA LEU A 40 -18.20 9.51 6.29
C LEU A 40 -19.30 8.97 7.19
N GLU A 41 -19.06 7.86 7.91
CA GLU A 41 -20.04 7.26 8.83
C GLU A 41 -20.44 8.26 9.93
N ALA A 42 -19.48 8.98 10.50
CA ALA A 42 -19.76 10.03 11.48
C ALA A 42 -20.56 11.21 10.89
N ALA A 43 -20.34 11.55 9.62
CA ALA A 43 -21.09 12.59 8.93
C ALA A 43 -22.52 12.14 8.58
N GLU A 44 -22.71 10.90 8.18
CA GLU A 44 -24.04 10.31 7.90
C GLU A 44 -24.88 10.18 9.17
N ALA A 45 -24.29 9.71 10.28
CA ALA A 45 -24.99 9.61 11.58
C ALA A 45 -25.56 10.96 12.03
N ARG A 46 -24.79 12.04 11.91
CA ARG A 46 -25.26 13.41 12.22
C ARG A 46 -26.41 13.89 11.35
N ARG A 47 -26.55 13.38 10.12
CA ARG A 47 -27.61 13.78 9.18
C ARG A 47 -28.92 13.03 9.41
N ASN A 48 -28.88 11.82 9.97
CA ASN A 48 -30.09 11.03 10.25
C ASN A 48 -30.71 11.34 11.62
N ASP A 49 -29.93 11.89 12.57
CA ASP A 49 -30.41 12.25 13.91
C ASP A 49 -31.03 13.66 14.02
N GLY A 50 -31.13 14.42 12.92
CA GLY A 50 -31.77 15.75 12.85
C GLY A 50 -32.94 15.78 11.89
#